data_AF-A0A182WEF0-F1
#
_entry.id   AF-A0A182WEF0-F1
#
_cell.length_a   1.000
_cell.length_b   1.000
_cell.length_c   1.000
_cell.angle_alpha   90.00
_cell.angle_beta   90.00
_cell.angle_gamma   90.00
#
_symmetry.space_group_name_H-M   'P 1'
#
loop_
_entity.id
_entity.type
_entity.pdbx_description
1 polymer ?
#
loop_
_entity_poly.entity_id
_entity_poly.type
_entity_poly.pdbx_seq_one_letter_code
_entity_poly.pdbx_strand_id
1 'polypeptide(L)'
;MMAEAEKECKQMEIAVQRHRKMLHYVTKNCVPLLECKLKEADDQSLSWKERALKAEGKIALLERQLEEKTNQTNQHKKLYEGQYQAMIKIGSVMGEIVWKSFKSQSNVKMLVQAQESMRKYCALTKGIIDSFLLAYGSNLPPLQSMEHVFVISVLGAITNLAAFAEGRAFLAQQEEVVQLMKKMVLDQEQWSFLHFRLIKRMVLTFAYNMSLEDPVAYFMLSEEQLVSCVLRSLSLNDPTDVVAVGVAIIYRLLSTSLQAGIPSALPEKVTFMSNLVKPEERDDLVYAQTHFMSLDSKQCRKVKPSDKPKQKKKLSRKEIKELGLYALPPDTVRYADALKLHKMWCGYYDTLIPPGELPDVTEARYNTVVASLLKADYHGAKIHIVRSKQSSVVGMKGIVVLDTKGTFKMVSKDNRLRTIPKNDSLFEVIIRDTVVTIFGKHLNARPAERSVKKAKTFSFPDL
;
A
#
# COMPACT_ATOMS: atom_id res chain seq x y z
N MET A 1 55.49 35.08 -100.05
CA MET A 1 56.73 34.79 -99.28
C MET A 1 57.32 36.03 -98.60
N MET A 2 58.06 36.95 -99.25
CA MET A 2 58.71 38.06 -98.48
C MET A 2 57.71 39.07 -97.87
N ALA A 3 56.64 39.44 -98.57
CA ALA A 3 55.63 40.37 -98.05
C ALA A 3 54.71 39.77 -96.94
N GLU A 4 54.57 38.44 -96.88
CA GLU A 4 53.86 37.75 -95.80
C GLU A 4 54.71 37.69 -94.53
N ALA A 5 56.00 37.36 -94.66
CA ALA A 5 56.93 37.31 -93.54
C ALA A 5 57.10 38.69 -92.86
N GLU A 6 57.10 39.78 -93.64
CA GLU A 6 57.20 41.14 -93.11
C GLU A 6 55.93 41.59 -92.37
N LYS A 7 54.76 41.11 -92.80
CA LYS A 7 53.46 41.36 -92.17
C LYS A 7 53.31 40.56 -90.88
N GLU A 8 53.77 39.31 -90.86
CA GLU A 8 53.87 38.48 -89.66
C GLU A 8 54.85 39.07 -88.64
N CYS A 9 55.99 39.60 -89.08
CA CYS A 9 56.98 40.22 -88.19
C CYS A 9 56.42 41.50 -87.53
N LYS A 10 55.72 42.36 -88.29
CA LYS A 10 55.00 43.53 -87.72
C LYS A 10 53.86 43.13 -86.78
N GLN A 11 53.11 42.07 -87.08
CA GLN A 11 52.08 41.54 -86.17
C GLN A 11 52.72 41.02 -84.88
N MET A 12 53.86 40.34 -84.96
CA MET A 12 54.63 39.86 -83.81
C MET A 12 55.10 41.03 -82.94
N GLU A 13 55.61 42.10 -83.56
CA GLU A 13 56.11 43.29 -82.84
C GLU A 13 54.97 44.05 -82.12
N ILE A 14 53.81 44.16 -82.75
CA ILE A 14 52.58 44.71 -82.13
C ILE A 14 52.12 43.81 -80.98
N ALA A 15 52.17 42.49 -81.14
CA ALA A 15 51.83 41.54 -80.09
C ALA A 15 52.78 41.66 -78.88
N VAL A 16 54.08 41.80 -79.12
CA VAL A 16 55.10 42.02 -78.07
C VAL A 16 54.88 43.36 -77.35
N GLN A 17 54.56 44.44 -78.07
CA GLN A 17 54.24 45.73 -77.44
C GLN A 17 52.95 45.65 -76.60
N ARG A 18 51.91 44.97 -77.08
CA ARG A 18 50.68 44.73 -76.30
C ARG A 18 50.99 43.92 -75.05
N HIS A 19 51.82 42.88 -75.17
CA HIS A 19 52.23 42.06 -74.04
C HIS A 19 53.03 42.87 -73.01
N ARG A 20 53.97 43.73 -73.43
CA ARG A 20 54.69 44.66 -72.53
C ARG A 20 53.77 45.65 -71.83
N LYS A 21 52.80 46.23 -72.54
CA LYS A 21 51.82 47.16 -71.93
C LYS A 21 50.93 46.44 -70.91
N MET A 22 50.48 45.24 -71.24
CA MET A 22 49.70 44.40 -70.34
C MET A 22 50.52 43.99 -69.10
N LEU A 23 51.76 43.54 -69.29
CA LEU A 23 52.67 43.21 -68.20
C LEU A 23 52.89 44.43 -67.30
N HIS A 24 53.17 45.60 -67.88
CA HIS A 24 53.33 46.85 -67.13
C HIS A 24 52.07 47.21 -66.33
N TYR A 25 50.87 47.09 -66.94
CA TYR A 25 49.60 47.34 -66.26
C TYR A 25 49.37 46.38 -65.09
N VAL A 26 49.64 45.08 -65.28
CA VAL A 26 49.52 44.06 -64.24
C VAL A 26 50.50 44.35 -63.10
N THR A 27 51.77 44.60 -63.40
CA THR A 27 52.80 44.82 -62.37
C THR A 27 52.63 46.14 -61.63
N LYS A 28 52.21 47.23 -62.30
CA LYS A 28 52.05 48.54 -61.64
C LYS A 28 50.71 48.76 -60.96
N ASN A 29 49.62 48.15 -61.44
CA ASN A 29 48.27 48.43 -60.93
C ASN A 29 47.64 47.23 -60.24
N CYS A 30 47.72 46.03 -60.83
CA CYS A 30 47.05 44.85 -60.27
C CYS A 30 47.80 44.26 -59.07
N VAL A 31 49.14 44.14 -59.16
CA VAL A 31 49.95 43.56 -58.07
C VAL A 31 49.85 44.40 -56.78
N PRO A 32 50.03 45.73 -56.78
CA PRO A 32 49.93 46.52 -55.54
C PRO A 32 48.52 46.55 -54.97
N LEU A 33 47.48 46.51 -55.81
CA LEU A 33 46.09 46.41 -55.37
C LEU A 33 45.83 45.07 -54.66
N LEU A 34 46.36 43.97 -55.21
CA LEU A 34 46.24 42.65 -54.59
C LEU A 34 47.04 42.57 -53.28
N GLU A 35 48.25 43.13 -53.24
CA GLU A 35 49.06 43.23 -52.00
C GLU A 35 48.34 44.04 -50.91
N CYS A 36 47.70 45.16 -51.29
CA CYS A 36 46.91 45.98 -50.36
C CYS A 36 45.72 45.19 -49.81
N LYS A 37 44.94 44.52 -50.68
CA LYS A 37 43.80 43.69 -50.27
C LYS A 37 44.23 42.48 -49.44
N LEU A 38 45.37 41.88 -49.73
CA LEU A 38 45.93 40.78 -48.95
C LEU A 38 46.26 41.27 -47.53
N LYS A 39 46.88 42.44 -47.40
CA LYS A 39 47.20 43.06 -46.11
C LYS A 39 45.95 43.42 -45.31
N GLU A 40 44.93 44.01 -45.95
CA GLU A 40 43.63 44.28 -45.31
C GLU A 40 42.95 42.99 -44.82
N ALA A 41 43.02 41.91 -45.61
CA ALA A 41 42.49 40.61 -45.22
C ALA A 41 43.26 39.99 -44.04
N ASP A 42 44.59 40.14 -44.01
CA ASP A 42 45.43 39.69 -42.90
C ASP A 42 45.13 40.45 -41.61
N ASP A 43 44.99 41.78 -41.66
CA ASP A 43 44.63 42.61 -40.51
C ASP A 43 43.22 42.26 -39.97
N GLN A 44 42.26 42.00 -40.87
CA GLN A 44 40.94 41.51 -40.49
C GLN A 44 41.03 40.11 -39.85
N SER A 45 41.78 39.18 -40.43
CA SER A 45 42.00 37.84 -39.87
C SER A 45 42.54 37.91 -38.44
N LEU A 46 43.48 38.82 -38.18
CA LEU A 46 44.06 39.05 -36.85
C LEU A 46 43.01 39.56 -35.85
N SER A 47 42.20 40.56 -36.24
CA SER A 47 41.09 41.08 -35.43
C SER A 47 40.06 40.02 -35.08
N TRP A 48 39.75 39.13 -36.02
CA TRP A 48 38.80 38.03 -35.79
C TRP A 48 39.38 36.98 -34.85
N LYS A 49 40.67 36.65 -34.97
CA LYS A 49 41.38 35.76 -34.04
C LYS A 49 41.35 36.29 -32.60
N GLU A 50 41.64 37.58 -32.40
CA GLU A 50 41.56 38.17 -31.05
C GLU A 50 40.15 38.12 -30.45
N ARG A 51 39.12 38.37 -31.28
CA ARG A 51 37.72 38.26 -30.84
C ARG A 51 37.33 36.84 -30.50
N ALA A 52 37.76 35.86 -31.31
CA ALA A 52 37.54 34.44 -31.04
C ALA A 52 38.16 34.03 -29.70
N LEU A 53 39.40 34.44 -29.45
CA LEU A 53 40.12 34.10 -28.21
C LEU A 53 39.47 34.73 -26.96
N LYS A 54 38.96 35.97 -27.07
CA LYS A 54 38.15 36.60 -26.01
C LYS A 54 36.82 35.88 -25.78
N ALA A 55 36.18 35.39 -26.85
CA ALA A 55 34.93 34.64 -26.75
C ALA A 55 35.17 33.26 -26.10
N GLU A 56 36.23 32.55 -26.49
CA GLU A 56 36.66 31.28 -25.87
C GLU A 56 36.90 31.43 -24.37
N GLY A 57 37.59 32.49 -23.95
CA GLY A 57 37.79 32.78 -22.52
C GLY A 57 36.48 33.02 -21.74
N LYS A 58 35.50 33.70 -22.35
CA LYS A 58 34.16 33.89 -21.76
C LYS A 58 33.37 32.58 -21.69
N ILE A 59 33.44 31.75 -22.73
CA ILE A 59 32.78 30.44 -22.77
C ILE A 59 33.35 29.56 -21.64
N ALA A 60 34.68 29.46 -21.52
CA ALA A 60 35.31 28.68 -20.46
C ALA A 60 34.92 29.14 -19.04
N LEU A 61 34.77 30.46 -18.83
CA LEU A 61 34.30 30.99 -17.54
C LEU A 61 32.84 30.61 -17.26
N LEU A 62 31.96 30.73 -18.27
CA LEU A 62 30.54 30.38 -18.14
C LEU A 62 30.36 28.87 -17.94
N GLU A 63 31.13 28.03 -18.63
CA GLU A 63 31.16 26.58 -18.43
C GLU A 63 31.54 26.23 -16.99
N ARG A 64 32.56 26.89 -16.43
CA ARG A 64 32.95 26.70 -15.02
C ARG A 64 31.84 27.12 -14.04
N GLN A 65 31.17 28.24 -14.29
CA GLN A 65 30.04 28.68 -13.45
C GLN A 65 28.85 27.73 -13.53
N LEU A 66 28.57 27.18 -14.73
CA LEU A 66 27.53 26.20 -14.95
C LEU A 66 27.84 24.89 -14.19
N GLU A 67 29.09 24.43 -14.26
CA GLU A 67 29.58 23.26 -13.52
C GLU A 67 29.41 23.44 -12.00
N GLU A 68 29.83 24.59 -11.46
CA GLU A 68 29.67 24.91 -10.04
C GLU A 68 28.20 24.96 -9.59
N LYS A 69 27.33 25.60 -10.38
CA LYS A 69 25.88 25.63 -10.12
C LYS A 69 25.22 24.26 -10.20
N THR A 70 25.67 23.43 -11.13
CA THR A 70 25.19 22.05 -11.31
C THR A 70 25.59 21.19 -10.12
N ASN A 71 26.83 21.33 -9.65
CA ASN A 71 27.33 20.62 -8.46
C ASN A 71 26.59 21.05 -7.18
N GLN A 72 26.35 22.35 -6.99
CA GLN A 72 25.53 22.86 -5.87
C GLN A 72 24.12 22.29 -5.89
N THR A 73 23.46 22.28 -7.06
CA THR A 73 22.11 21.75 -7.22
C THR A 73 22.06 20.25 -6.92
N ASN A 74 23.04 19.49 -7.40
CA ASN A 74 23.16 18.06 -7.13
C ASN A 74 23.40 17.77 -5.64
N GLN A 75 24.19 18.60 -4.95
CA GLN A 75 24.42 18.46 -3.52
C GLN A 75 23.14 18.72 -2.72
N HIS A 76 22.40 19.79 -3.04
CA HIS A 76 21.09 20.06 -2.44
C HIS A 76 20.10 18.91 -2.72
N LYS A 77 20.03 18.42 -3.95
CA LYS A 77 19.16 17.29 -4.31
C LYS A 77 19.47 16.04 -3.48
N LYS A 78 20.75 15.70 -3.30
CA LYS A 78 21.16 14.57 -2.44
C LYS A 78 20.76 14.78 -0.98
N LEU A 79 20.92 16.00 -0.46
CA LEU A 79 20.53 16.32 0.92
C LEU A 79 19.00 16.20 1.11
N TYR A 80 18.21 16.77 0.21
CA TYR A 80 16.75 16.69 0.27
C TYR A 80 16.25 15.26 0.11
N GLU A 81 16.85 14.47 -0.77
CA GLU A 81 16.52 13.05 -0.91
C GLU A 81 16.80 12.29 0.40
N GLY A 82 17.96 12.51 1.02
CA GLY A 82 18.28 11.90 2.32
C GLY A 82 17.29 12.28 3.42
N GLN A 83 16.91 13.56 3.52
CA GLN A 83 15.93 14.05 4.48
C GLN A 83 14.53 13.48 4.22
N TYR A 84 14.12 13.42 2.95
CA TYR A 84 12.85 12.83 2.53
C TYR A 84 12.77 11.35 2.93
N GLN A 85 13.81 10.57 2.64
CA GLN A 85 13.88 9.16 2.99
C GLN A 85 13.88 8.92 4.52
N ALA A 86 14.49 9.82 5.30
CA ALA A 86 14.41 9.75 6.75
C ALA A 86 12.98 10.07 7.25
N MET A 87 12.37 11.13 6.73
CA MET A 87 11.03 11.57 7.11
C MET A 87 9.97 10.53 6.74
N ILE A 88 10.03 9.91 5.56
CA ILE A 88 9.06 8.89 5.13
C ILE A 88 9.13 7.63 6.02
N LYS A 89 10.34 7.25 6.46
CA LYS A 89 10.55 6.13 7.39
C LYS A 89 9.96 6.42 8.76
N ILE A 90 10.26 7.59 9.32
CA ILE A 90 9.72 8.04 10.61
C ILE A 90 8.19 8.14 10.52
N GLY A 91 7.67 8.80 9.47
CA GLY A 91 6.25 8.97 9.23
C GLY A 91 5.52 7.64 9.15
N SER A 92 6.00 6.69 8.35
CA SER A 92 5.39 5.35 8.21
C SER A 92 5.31 4.61 9.55
N VAL A 93 6.39 4.59 10.33
CA VAL A 93 6.43 3.93 11.64
C VAL A 93 5.49 4.61 12.64
N MET A 94 5.59 5.94 12.76
CA MET A 94 4.77 6.72 13.70
C MET A 94 3.28 6.66 13.34
N GLY A 95 2.96 6.72 12.05
CA GLY A 95 1.61 6.55 11.54
C GLY A 95 1.03 5.17 11.88
N GLU A 96 1.80 4.08 11.75
CA GLU A 96 1.34 2.75 12.16
C GLU A 96 1.12 2.66 13.69
N ILE A 97 1.96 3.31 14.49
CA ILE A 97 1.80 3.37 15.96
C ILE A 97 0.51 4.10 16.33
N VAL A 98 0.28 5.29 15.77
CA VAL A 98 -0.93 6.08 16.02
C VAL A 98 -2.17 5.32 15.57
N TRP A 99 -2.13 4.70 14.38
CA TRP A 99 -3.23 3.89 13.87
C TRP A 99 -3.58 2.72 14.81
N LYS A 100 -2.57 2.03 15.36
CA LYS A 100 -2.78 0.96 16.34
C LYS A 100 -3.33 1.48 17.66
N SER A 101 -2.87 2.65 18.11
CA SER A 101 -3.36 3.26 19.35
C SER A 101 -4.86 3.57 19.27
N PHE A 102 -5.33 4.10 18.15
CA PHE A 102 -6.74 4.38 17.92
C PHE A 102 -7.61 3.13 17.74
N LYS A 103 -7.08 1.90 17.84
CA LYS A 103 -7.92 0.69 17.91
C LYS A 103 -8.57 0.48 19.27
N SER A 104 -8.09 1.18 20.31
CA SER A 104 -8.63 1.09 21.66
C SER A 104 -9.48 2.31 22.02
N GLN A 105 -10.72 2.08 22.45
CA GLN A 105 -11.60 3.14 22.92
C GLN A 105 -10.99 3.90 24.11
N SER A 106 -10.29 3.20 25.02
CA SER A 106 -9.63 3.83 26.17
C SER A 106 -8.60 4.88 25.74
N ASN A 107 -7.81 4.55 24.72
CA ASN A 107 -6.78 5.44 24.21
C ASN A 107 -7.38 6.63 23.48
N VAL A 108 -8.43 6.39 22.67
CA VAL A 108 -9.16 7.47 22.00
C VAL A 108 -9.73 8.45 23.02
N LYS A 109 -10.39 7.96 24.07
CA LYS A 109 -10.95 8.80 25.13
C LYS A 109 -9.88 9.63 25.83
N MET A 110 -8.73 9.04 26.16
CA MET A 110 -7.59 9.76 26.77
C MET A 110 -6.98 10.79 25.83
N LEU A 111 -6.77 10.45 24.56
CA LEU A 111 -6.11 11.34 23.59
C LEU A 111 -6.99 12.52 23.20
N VAL A 112 -8.30 12.31 23.05
CA VAL A 112 -9.26 13.38 22.74
C VAL A 112 -9.35 14.42 23.87
N GLN A 113 -9.03 14.05 25.12
CA GLN A 113 -8.92 15.03 26.22
C GLN A 113 -7.77 16.02 26.00
N ALA A 114 -6.69 15.62 25.31
CA ALA A 114 -5.60 16.49 24.91
C ALA A 114 -5.96 17.29 23.64
N GLN A 115 -6.97 18.15 23.73
CA GLN A 115 -7.59 18.82 22.57
C GLN A 115 -6.58 19.53 21.66
N GLU A 116 -5.64 20.29 22.20
CA GLU A 116 -4.67 21.04 21.39
C GLU A 116 -3.77 20.11 20.55
N SER A 117 -3.32 19.01 21.14
CA SER A 117 -2.50 18.01 20.44
C SER A 117 -3.31 17.31 19.35
N MET A 118 -4.57 16.99 19.63
CA MET A 118 -5.45 16.36 18.66
C MET A 118 -5.86 17.30 17.51
N ARG A 119 -5.99 18.62 17.76
CA ARG A 119 -6.19 19.61 16.69
C ARG A 119 -4.97 19.69 15.77
N LYS A 120 -3.76 19.74 16.33
CA LYS A 120 -2.51 19.69 15.54
C LYS A 120 -2.42 18.39 14.72
N TYR A 121 -2.86 17.26 15.30
CA TYR A 121 -2.94 16.00 14.58
C TYR A 121 -3.94 16.02 13.41
N CYS A 122 -5.10 16.64 13.57
CA CYS A 122 -6.08 16.82 12.50
C CYS A 122 -5.52 17.68 11.36
N ALA A 123 -4.92 18.82 11.68
CA ALA A 123 -4.29 19.71 10.69
C ALA A 123 -3.15 19.00 9.94
N LEU A 124 -2.31 18.24 10.66
CA LEU A 124 -1.26 17.41 10.08
C LEU A 124 -1.84 16.35 9.14
N THR A 125 -2.91 15.66 9.55
CA THR A 125 -3.58 14.64 8.75
C THR A 125 -4.11 15.22 7.44
N LYS A 126 -4.76 16.40 7.51
CA LYS A 126 -5.22 17.13 6.33
C LYS A 126 -4.05 17.48 5.41
N GLY A 127 -2.99 18.07 5.95
CA GLY A 127 -1.81 18.45 5.18
C GLY A 127 -1.15 17.27 4.45
N ILE A 128 -1.00 16.12 5.12
CA ILE A 128 -0.43 14.90 4.54
C ILE A 128 -1.31 14.39 3.39
N ILE A 129 -2.62 14.27 3.59
CA ILE A 129 -3.53 13.76 2.57
C ILE A 129 -3.62 14.73 1.39
N ASP A 130 -3.68 16.04 1.64
CA ASP A 130 -3.67 17.06 0.59
C ASP A 130 -2.38 17.00 -0.25
N SER A 131 -1.21 16.92 0.40
CA SER A 131 0.07 16.79 -0.29
C SER A 131 0.18 15.50 -1.10
N PHE A 132 -0.34 14.40 -0.56
CA PHE A 132 -0.35 13.12 -1.27
C PHE A 132 -1.22 13.18 -2.53
N LEU A 133 -2.44 13.71 -2.41
CA LEU A 133 -3.35 13.88 -3.54
C LEU A 133 -2.75 14.80 -4.62
N LEU A 134 -2.09 15.89 -4.21
CA LEU A 134 -1.41 16.81 -5.13
C LEU A 134 -0.20 16.16 -5.83
N ALA A 135 0.60 15.39 -5.11
CA ALA A 135 1.82 14.79 -5.64
C ALA A 135 1.55 13.66 -6.64
N TYR A 136 0.51 12.86 -6.40
CA TYR A 136 0.28 11.64 -7.17
C TYR A 136 -0.93 11.73 -8.10
N GLY A 137 -1.98 12.50 -7.77
CA GLY A 137 -3.19 12.59 -8.59
C GLY A 137 -3.71 11.21 -9.01
N SER A 138 -3.70 10.93 -10.33
CA SER A 138 -4.06 9.64 -10.91
C SER A 138 -2.93 8.59 -10.93
N ASN A 139 -1.67 9.00 -10.73
CA ASN A 139 -0.48 8.17 -10.77
C ASN A 139 0.01 7.84 -9.35
N LEU A 140 -0.76 6.99 -8.67
CA LEU A 140 -0.49 6.60 -7.29
C LEU A 140 0.78 5.76 -7.13
N PRO A 141 1.48 5.85 -5.98
CA PRO A 141 2.71 5.13 -5.75
C PRO A 141 2.46 3.62 -5.55
N PRO A 142 3.48 2.77 -5.74
CA PRO A 142 3.36 1.31 -5.57
C PRO A 142 2.82 0.92 -4.19
N LEU A 143 2.08 -0.19 -4.10
CA LEU A 143 1.48 -0.69 -2.85
C LEU A 143 2.49 -0.95 -1.71
N GLN A 144 3.73 -1.27 -2.06
CA GLN A 144 4.80 -1.57 -1.11
C GLN A 144 5.66 -0.34 -0.79
N SER A 145 5.37 0.80 -1.42
CA SER A 145 6.07 2.06 -1.17
C SER A 145 5.81 2.56 0.24
N MET A 146 6.80 3.24 0.83
CA MET A 146 6.68 3.80 2.17
C MET A 146 5.62 4.91 2.21
N GLU A 147 5.47 5.63 1.10
CA GLU A 147 4.48 6.67 0.85
C GLU A 147 3.06 6.10 0.93
N HIS A 148 2.81 4.97 0.26
CA HIS A 148 1.52 4.30 0.30
C HIS A 148 1.20 3.79 1.72
N VAL A 149 2.17 3.13 2.37
CA VAL A 149 2.00 2.62 3.74
C VAL A 149 1.73 3.78 4.71
N PHE A 150 2.44 4.88 4.56
CA PHE A 150 2.28 6.06 5.40
C PHE A 150 0.88 6.68 5.24
N VAL A 151 0.43 6.94 4.02
CA VAL A 151 -0.90 7.53 3.79
C VAL A 151 -2.03 6.63 4.25
N ILE A 152 -1.94 5.31 4.02
CA ILE A 152 -2.90 4.35 4.57
C ILE A 152 -2.91 4.39 6.10
N SER A 153 -1.74 4.52 6.74
CA SER A 153 -1.67 4.56 8.20
C SER A 153 -2.35 5.79 8.78
N VAL A 154 -2.19 6.94 8.15
CA VAL A 154 -2.82 8.21 8.54
C VAL A 154 -4.34 8.15 8.32
N LEU A 155 -4.78 7.69 7.14
CA LEU A 155 -6.20 7.51 6.84
C LEU A 155 -6.85 6.48 7.76
N GLY A 156 -6.15 5.39 8.07
CA GLY A 156 -6.62 4.36 8.98
C GLY A 156 -6.73 4.84 10.41
N ALA A 157 -5.79 5.68 10.84
CA ALA A 157 -5.84 6.31 12.14
C ALA A 157 -7.08 7.21 12.29
N ILE A 158 -7.36 8.11 11.34
CA ILE A 158 -8.54 8.98 11.42
C ILE A 158 -9.86 8.19 11.26
N THR A 159 -9.87 7.13 10.45
CA THR A 159 -11.02 6.22 10.31
C THR A 159 -11.34 5.51 11.64
N ASN A 160 -10.30 5.00 12.32
CA ASN A 160 -10.45 4.33 13.62
C ASN A 160 -10.86 5.32 14.71
N LEU A 161 -10.30 6.54 14.69
CA LEU A 161 -10.68 7.58 15.64
C LEU A 161 -12.18 7.90 15.51
N ALA A 162 -12.70 8.03 14.29
CA ALA A 162 -14.13 8.24 14.05
C ALA A 162 -15.01 7.04 14.43
N ALA A 163 -14.46 5.83 14.53
CA ALA A 163 -15.25 4.64 14.89
C ALA A 163 -15.80 4.70 16.33
N PHE A 164 -15.16 5.47 17.22
CA PHE A 164 -15.58 5.66 18.61
C PHE A 164 -16.34 6.97 18.79
N ALA A 165 -17.32 7.00 19.69
CA ALA A 165 -18.21 8.15 19.89
C ALA A 165 -17.47 9.42 20.26
N GLU A 166 -16.55 9.30 21.21
CA GLU A 166 -15.72 10.41 21.68
C GLU A 166 -14.85 10.98 20.55
N GLY A 167 -14.35 10.09 19.68
CA GLY A 167 -13.49 10.48 18.57
C GLY A 167 -14.25 11.17 17.44
N ARG A 168 -15.36 10.60 16.95
CA ARG A 168 -16.16 11.27 15.90
C ARG A 168 -16.82 12.55 16.38
N ALA A 169 -17.26 12.63 17.63
CA ALA A 169 -17.81 13.88 18.19
C ALA A 169 -16.74 14.99 18.20
N PHE A 170 -15.49 14.65 18.54
CA PHE A 170 -14.36 15.59 18.46
C PHE A 170 -14.05 15.99 17.01
N LEU A 171 -13.97 15.02 16.10
CA LEU A 171 -13.66 15.26 14.69
C LEU A 171 -14.75 16.08 13.98
N ALA A 172 -16.02 15.88 14.31
CA ALA A 172 -17.14 16.63 13.76
C ALA A 172 -17.08 18.14 14.08
N GLN A 173 -16.41 18.51 15.17
CA GLN A 173 -16.17 19.92 15.53
C GLN A 173 -15.00 20.55 14.76
N GLN A 174 -14.20 19.75 14.05
CA GLN A 174 -13.05 20.24 13.29
C GLN A 174 -13.44 20.46 11.83
N GLU A 175 -13.69 21.72 11.44
CA GLU A 175 -14.08 22.08 10.07
C GLU A 175 -13.11 21.54 9.01
N GLU A 176 -11.80 21.64 9.27
CA GLU A 176 -10.75 21.12 8.40
C GLU A 176 -10.92 19.62 8.07
N VAL A 177 -11.37 18.84 9.05
CA VAL A 177 -11.57 17.39 8.89
C VAL A 177 -12.84 17.10 8.09
N VAL A 178 -13.91 17.86 8.31
CA VAL A 178 -15.15 17.74 7.54
C VAL A 178 -14.92 18.12 6.07
N GLN A 179 -14.15 19.18 5.81
CA GLN A 179 -13.76 19.57 4.45
C GLN A 179 -12.83 18.53 3.80
N LEU A 180 -11.90 17.96 4.56
CA LEU A 180 -11.07 16.86 4.10
C LEU A 180 -11.90 15.63 3.72
N MET A 181 -12.89 15.26 4.56
CA MET A 181 -13.84 14.19 4.27
C MET A 181 -14.59 14.46 2.96
N LYS A 182 -15.13 15.68 2.79
CA LYS A 182 -15.81 16.09 1.55
C LYS A 182 -14.91 15.86 0.34
N LYS A 183 -13.71 16.43 0.35
CA LYS A 183 -12.74 16.30 -0.74
C LYS A 183 -12.42 14.83 -1.07
N MET A 184 -12.09 14.02 -0.06
CA MET A 184 -11.77 12.60 -0.28
C MET A 184 -12.95 11.79 -0.85
N VAL A 185 -14.18 12.10 -0.45
CA VAL A 185 -15.39 11.44 -0.96
C VAL A 185 -15.75 11.93 -2.38
N LEU A 186 -15.45 13.17 -2.74
CA LEU A 186 -15.64 13.65 -4.12
C LEU A 186 -14.62 13.03 -5.08
N ASP A 187 -13.38 12.82 -4.64
CA ASP A 187 -12.30 12.22 -5.43
C ASP A 187 -12.41 10.68 -5.61
N GLN A 188 -13.62 10.10 -5.54
CA GLN A 188 -13.89 8.64 -5.67
C GLN A 188 -13.30 8.01 -6.93
N GLU A 189 -13.25 8.74 -8.04
CA GLU A 189 -12.73 8.24 -9.31
C GLU A 189 -11.21 7.95 -9.22
N GLN A 190 -10.47 8.75 -8.44
CA GLN A 190 -9.04 8.52 -8.17
C GLN A 190 -8.83 7.25 -7.33
N TRP A 191 -9.80 6.88 -6.50
CA TRP A 191 -9.74 5.70 -5.64
C TRP A 191 -10.27 4.41 -6.30
N SER A 192 -10.83 4.50 -7.51
CA SER A 192 -11.58 3.40 -8.14
C SER A 192 -10.72 2.39 -8.92
N PHE A 193 -9.40 2.55 -8.95
CA PHE A 193 -8.48 1.57 -9.54
C PHE A 193 -8.36 0.31 -8.68
N LEU A 194 -8.24 -0.86 -9.33
CA LEU A 194 -8.23 -2.19 -8.69
C LEU A 194 -7.19 -2.32 -7.56
N HIS A 195 -6.06 -1.62 -7.69
CA HIS A 195 -4.97 -1.60 -6.71
C HIS A 195 -5.23 -0.73 -5.47
N PHE A 196 -6.27 0.12 -5.46
CA PHE A 196 -6.51 1.12 -4.40
C PHE A 196 -7.89 1.01 -3.73
N ARG A 197 -8.60 -0.11 -3.96
CA ARG A 197 -9.84 -0.49 -3.25
C ARG A 197 -9.80 -0.24 -1.74
N LEU A 198 -8.66 -0.51 -1.11
CA LEU A 198 -8.50 -0.34 0.34
C LEU A 198 -8.69 1.12 0.76
N ILE A 199 -8.14 2.07 -0.01
CA ILE A 199 -8.28 3.50 0.29
C ILE A 199 -9.72 3.93 0.06
N LYS A 200 -10.35 3.56 -1.07
CA LYS A 200 -11.77 3.84 -1.34
C LYS A 200 -12.67 3.37 -0.19
N ARG A 201 -12.47 2.14 0.27
CA ARG A 201 -13.21 1.59 1.41
C ARG A 201 -12.95 2.37 2.70
N MET A 202 -11.71 2.75 2.98
CA MET A 202 -11.35 3.49 4.20
C MET A 202 -11.95 4.90 4.20
N VAL A 203 -11.89 5.61 3.07
CA VAL A 203 -12.54 6.92 2.89
C VAL A 203 -14.04 6.83 3.14
N LEU A 204 -14.72 5.85 2.53
CA LEU A 204 -16.16 5.65 2.75
C LEU A 204 -16.47 5.22 4.19
N THR A 205 -15.63 4.37 4.80
CA THR A 205 -15.83 3.95 6.21
C THR A 205 -15.65 5.14 7.14
N PHE A 206 -14.69 6.01 6.86
CA PHE A 206 -14.49 7.26 7.60
C PHE A 206 -15.71 8.18 7.46
N ALA A 207 -16.20 8.38 6.23
CA ALA A 207 -17.39 9.18 5.98
C ALA A 207 -18.65 8.62 6.68
N TYR A 208 -18.83 7.30 6.67
CA TYR A 208 -19.90 6.63 7.43
C TYR A 208 -19.77 6.88 8.94
N ASN A 209 -18.58 6.68 9.50
CA ASN A 209 -18.35 6.86 10.93
C ASN A 209 -18.61 8.31 11.37
N MET A 210 -18.21 9.27 10.54
CA MET A 210 -18.46 10.70 10.77
C MET A 210 -19.94 11.05 10.63
N SER A 211 -20.66 10.47 9.65
CA SER A 211 -22.10 10.71 9.44
C SER A 211 -22.99 10.13 10.53
N LEU A 212 -22.45 9.35 11.47
CA LEU A 212 -23.16 8.99 12.70
C LEU A 212 -23.44 10.20 13.58
N GLU A 213 -22.65 11.29 13.47
CA GLU A 213 -22.94 12.57 14.12
C GLU A 213 -23.89 13.41 13.25
N ASP A 214 -25.02 13.86 13.81
CA ASP A 214 -26.07 14.56 13.06
C ASP A 214 -25.58 15.81 12.31
N PRO A 215 -24.73 16.70 12.88
CA PRO A 215 -24.21 17.86 12.15
C PRO A 215 -23.49 17.48 10.85
N VAL A 216 -22.76 16.36 10.85
CA VAL A 216 -22.06 15.87 9.67
C VAL A 216 -23.04 15.24 8.67
N ALA A 217 -24.04 14.51 9.15
CA ALA A 217 -25.09 13.96 8.27
C ALA A 217 -25.86 15.07 7.54
N TYR A 218 -26.20 16.17 8.23
CA TYR A 218 -26.84 17.34 7.62
C TYR A 218 -25.95 18.01 6.59
N PHE A 219 -24.65 18.17 6.89
CA PHE A 219 -23.67 18.66 5.93
C PHE A 219 -23.60 17.78 4.68
N MET A 220 -23.55 16.45 4.83
CA MET A 220 -23.55 15.52 3.70
C MET A 220 -24.84 15.59 2.87
N LEU A 221 -26.00 15.76 3.52
CA LEU A 221 -27.29 15.93 2.86
C LEU A 221 -27.40 17.27 2.11
N SER A 222 -26.75 18.32 2.59
CA SER A 222 -26.74 19.64 1.94
C SER A 222 -25.92 19.69 0.64
N GLU A 223 -25.10 18.67 0.39
CA GLU A 223 -24.14 18.62 -0.72
C GLU A 223 -24.53 17.50 -1.71
N GLU A 224 -25.28 17.83 -2.75
CA GLU A 224 -25.80 16.86 -3.73
C GLU A 224 -24.68 16.01 -4.37
N GLN A 225 -23.52 16.61 -4.63
CA GLN A 225 -22.38 15.91 -5.21
C GLN A 225 -21.84 14.80 -4.30
N LEU A 226 -21.87 14.98 -2.98
CA LEU A 226 -21.46 13.94 -2.03
C LEU A 226 -22.40 12.74 -2.08
N VAL A 227 -23.71 13.00 -2.07
CA VAL A 227 -24.73 11.95 -2.17
C VAL A 227 -24.60 11.19 -3.50
N SER A 228 -24.44 11.92 -4.61
CA SER A 228 -24.21 11.34 -5.94
C SER A 228 -22.96 10.44 -5.98
N CYS A 229 -21.85 10.89 -5.39
CA CYS A 229 -20.62 10.09 -5.31
C CYS A 229 -20.79 8.82 -4.48
N VAL A 230 -21.49 8.89 -3.34
CA VAL A 230 -21.80 7.70 -2.54
C VAL A 230 -22.72 6.74 -3.30
N LEU A 231 -23.73 7.25 -4.02
CA LEU A 231 -24.60 6.42 -4.86
C LEU A 231 -23.86 5.73 -6.01
N ARG A 232 -22.88 6.39 -6.64
CA ARG A 232 -22.02 5.78 -7.67
C ARG A 232 -21.25 4.56 -7.13
N SER A 233 -20.88 4.55 -5.84
CA SER A 233 -20.23 3.41 -5.19
C SER A 233 -21.11 2.16 -5.02
N LEU A 234 -22.41 2.27 -5.33
CA LEU A 234 -23.36 1.15 -5.34
C LEU A 234 -23.36 0.38 -6.67
N SER A 235 -22.53 0.78 -7.63
CA SER A 235 -22.36 0.07 -8.90
C SER A 235 -21.97 -1.39 -8.68
N LEU A 236 -22.51 -2.29 -9.50
CA LEU A 236 -22.19 -3.73 -9.46
C LEU A 236 -20.72 -4.05 -9.76
N ASN A 237 -19.96 -3.08 -10.29
CA ASN A 237 -18.53 -3.20 -10.54
C ASN A 237 -17.69 -3.02 -9.27
N ASP A 238 -18.25 -2.39 -8.24
CA ASP A 238 -17.57 -2.21 -6.96
C ASP A 238 -17.67 -3.48 -6.09
N PRO A 239 -16.63 -3.78 -5.31
CA PRO A 239 -16.62 -4.95 -4.46
C PRO A 239 -17.64 -4.83 -3.32
N THR A 240 -18.16 -5.98 -2.86
CA THR A 240 -19.26 -6.03 -1.89
C THR A 240 -19.01 -5.27 -0.58
N ASP A 241 -17.75 -5.14 -0.14
CA ASP A 241 -17.41 -4.38 1.07
C ASP A 241 -17.50 -2.85 0.87
N VAL A 242 -17.19 -2.36 -0.33
CA VAL A 242 -17.37 -0.94 -0.69
C VAL A 242 -18.85 -0.62 -0.83
N VAL A 243 -19.59 -1.47 -1.56
CA VAL A 243 -21.05 -1.33 -1.74
C VAL A 243 -21.77 -1.35 -0.39
N ALA A 244 -21.40 -2.25 0.52
CA ALA A 244 -22.02 -2.34 1.85
C ALA A 244 -21.87 -1.05 2.67
N VAL A 245 -20.69 -0.40 2.59
CA VAL A 245 -20.46 0.88 3.27
C VAL A 245 -21.25 2.00 2.58
N GLY A 246 -21.28 2.02 1.24
CA GLY A 246 -22.12 2.96 0.49
C GLY A 246 -23.60 2.88 0.88
N VAL A 247 -24.16 1.66 0.95
CA VAL A 247 -25.54 1.44 1.40
C VAL A 247 -25.75 1.92 2.83
N ALA A 248 -24.78 1.66 3.72
CA ALA A 248 -24.87 2.09 5.12
C ALA A 248 -24.88 3.62 5.26
N ILE A 249 -24.10 4.34 4.44
CA ILE A 249 -24.13 5.81 4.39
C ILE A 249 -25.49 6.28 3.89
N ILE A 250 -25.98 5.78 2.76
CA ILE A 250 -27.27 6.20 2.20
C ILE A 250 -28.41 5.92 3.18
N TYR A 251 -28.43 4.74 3.81
CA TYR A 251 -29.40 4.41 4.84
C TYR A 251 -29.35 5.38 6.02
N ARG A 252 -28.14 5.73 6.49
CA ARG A 252 -27.96 6.72 7.56
C ARG A 252 -28.51 8.07 7.14
N LEU A 253 -28.13 8.58 5.96
CA LEU A 253 -28.59 9.90 5.47
C LEU A 253 -30.11 9.96 5.29
N LEU A 254 -30.72 8.93 4.71
CA LEU A 254 -32.18 8.83 4.54
C LEU A 254 -32.91 8.77 5.89
N SER A 255 -32.35 8.04 6.85
CA SER A 255 -32.93 7.98 8.21
C SER A 255 -32.88 9.35 8.88
N THR A 256 -31.77 10.09 8.72
CA THR A 256 -31.63 11.45 9.24
C THR A 256 -32.59 12.43 8.57
N SER A 257 -32.73 12.38 7.23
CA SER A 257 -33.63 13.28 6.52
C SER A 257 -35.09 13.06 6.90
N LEU A 258 -35.48 11.79 7.15
CA LEU A 258 -36.82 11.44 7.61
C LEU A 258 -37.09 11.95 9.04
N GLN A 259 -36.10 11.83 9.93
CA GLN A 259 -36.20 12.33 11.30
C GLN A 259 -36.22 13.87 11.38
N ALA A 260 -35.56 14.55 10.43
CA ALA A 260 -35.46 16.01 10.39
C ALA A 260 -36.65 16.70 9.73
N GLY A 261 -37.63 15.96 9.21
CA GLY A 261 -38.82 16.53 8.56
C GLY A 261 -38.53 17.30 7.27
N ILE A 262 -37.42 17.01 6.58
CA ILE A 262 -37.13 17.61 5.27
C ILE A 262 -38.15 17.03 4.27
N PRO A 263 -38.98 17.86 3.60
CA PRO A 263 -39.98 17.37 2.66
C PRO A 263 -39.28 16.64 1.51
N SER A 264 -39.53 15.35 1.42
CA SER A 264 -39.23 14.58 0.23
C SER A 264 -39.98 15.22 -0.96
N ALA A 265 -39.26 15.64 -2.00
CA ALA A 265 -39.86 16.01 -3.28
C ALA A 265 -40.46 14.80 -4.04
N LEU A 266 -40.35 13.58 -3.48
CA LEU A 266 -41.18 12.46 -3.92
C LEU A 266 -42.54 12.57 -3.22
N PRO A 267 -43.65 12.52 -3.97
CA PRO A 267 -44.99 12.60 -3.41
C PRO A 267 -45.16 11.57 -2.29
N GLU A 268 -45.82 11.98 -1.21
CA GLU A 268 -46.09 11.24 0.03
C GLU A 268 -46.82 9.89 -0.13
N LYS A 269 -46.93 9.36 -1.34
CA LYS A 269 -47.45 8.02 -1.63
C LYS A 269 -46.65 7.38 -2.75
N VAL A 270 -45.48 6.82 -2.43
CA VAL A 270 -44.95 5.71 -3.23
C VAL A 270 -45.45 4.41 -2.63
N THR A 271 -46.74 4.20 -2.80
CA THR A 271 -47.43 2.92 -2.63
C THR A 271 -47.15 2.02 -3.84
N PHE A 272 -45.87 1.89 -4.22
CA PHE A 272 -45.47 0.97 -5.29
C PHE A 272 -45.84 -0.47 -4.93
N MET A 273 -45.72 -0.82 -3.65
CA MET A 273 -46.03 -2.17 -3.17
C MET A 273 -47.54 -2.44 -3.00
N SER A 274 -48.40 -1.44 -2.77
CA SER A 274 -49.85 -1.68 -2.60
C SER A 274 -50.56 -1.94 -3.91
N ASN A 275 -50.01 -1.44 -5.03
CA ASN A 275 -50.58 -1.69 -6.36
C ASN A 275 -50.31 -3.12 -6.86
N LEU A 276 -49.43 -3.85 -6.18
CA LEU A 276 -49.11 -5.26 -6.44
C LEU A 276 -49.94 -6.22 -5.57
N VAL A 277 -50.80 -5.69 -4.68
CA VAL A 277 -51.66 -6.45 -3.77
C VAL A 277 -53.12 -6.35 -4.22
N LYS A 278 -53.84 -7.48 -4.13
CA LYS A 278 -55.25 -7.59 -4.52
C LYS A 278 -56.12 -6.60 -3.74
N PRO A 279 -57.20 -6.05 -4.34
CA PRO A 279 -58.01 -5.00 -3.72
C PRO A 279 -58.58 -5.36 -2.34
N GLU A 280 -58.84 -6.65 -2.12
CA GLU A 280 -59.50 -7.22 -0.94
C GLU A 280 -58.61 -7.22 0.31
N GLU A 281 -57.29 -7.08 0.17
CA GLU A 281 -56.31 -7.16 1.27
C GLU A 281 -55.68 -5.78 1.61
N ARG A 282 -56.23 -4.69 1.07
CA ARG A 282 -55.63 -3.34 1.20
C ARG A 282 -55.95 -2.65 2.53
N ASP A 283 -57.09 -2.95 3.14
CA ASP A 283 -57.52 -2.29 4.38
C ASP A 283 -56.74 -2.77 5.62
N ASP A 284 -56.20 -4.00 5.60
CA ASP A 284 -55.38 -4.55 6.68
C ASP A 284 -54.02 -3.84 6.84
N LEU A 285 -53.56 -3.12 5.82
CA LEU A 285 -52.27 -2.40 5.82
C LEU A 285 -52.38 -0.94 6.31
N VAL A 286 -53.58 -0.35 6.29
CA VAL A 286 -53.80 1.05 6.70
C VAL A 286 -53.89 1.20 8.23
N TYR A 287 -54.28 0.14 8.94
CA TYR A 287 -54.45 0.16 10.40
C TYR A 287 -53.13 0.03 11.21
N ALA A 288 -51.99 -0.22 10.57
CA ALA A 288 -50.72 -0.48 11.27
C ALA A 288 -49.85 0.76 11.58
N GLN A 289 -50.31 1.99 11.27
CA GLN A 289 -49.51 3.22 11.46
C GLN A 289 -49.45 3.74 12.92
N THR A 290 -50.22 3.19 13.87
CA THR A 290 -50.29 3.69 15.25
C THR A 290 -49.48 2.90 16.29
N HIS A 291 -48.68 1.91 15.87
CA HIS A 291 -47.68 1.29 16.76
C HIS A 291 -46.28 1.88 16.54
N PHE A 292 -46.16 3.13 17.00
CA PHE A 292 -44.88 3.69 17.42
C PHE A 292 -44.39 2.89 18.64
N MET A 293 -43.57 1.86 18.42
CA MET A 293 -42.82 1.23 19.51
C MET A 293 -41.67 2.16 19.90
N SER A 294 -41.90 2.98 20.93
CA SER A 294 -40.80 3.60 21.69
C SER A 294 -39.94 2.48 22.27
N LEU A 295 -38.70 2.32 21.78
CA LEU A 295 -37.69 1.49 22.42
C LEU A 295 -36.96 2.33 23.46
N ASP A 296 -37.67 2.62 24.54
CA ASP A 296 -37.04 3.02 25.79
C ASP A 296 -36.11 1.91 26.29
N SER A 297 -34.95 2.35 26.76
CA SER A 297 -33.88 1.54 27.31
C SER A 297 -34.29 0.77 28.57
N LYS A 298 -34.99 -0.37 28.40
CA LYS A 298 -35.04 -1.40 29.43
C LYS A 298 -34.16 -2.56 29.01
N GLN A 299 -33.15 -2.84 29.82
CA GLN A 299 -32.30 -4.03 29.74
C GLN A 299 -33.15 -5.30 29.90
N CYS A 300 -33.78 -5.75 28.81
CA CYS A 300 -34.32 -7.10 28.71
C CYS A 300 -33.23 -8.03 28.20
N ARG A 301 -32.93 -9.08 28.97
CA ARG A 301 -32.01 -10.16 28.63
C ARG A 301 -32.39 -10.71 27.24
N LYS A 302 -31.51 -10.51 26.25
CA LYS A 302 -31.72 -10.99 24.88
C LYS A 302 -31.73 -12.52 24.84
N VAL A 303 -32.91 -13.11 24.77
CA VAL A 303 -33.12 -14.42 24.15
C VAL A 303 -33.07 -14.20 22.63
N LYS A 304 -32.16 -14.91 21.95
CA LYS A 304 -31.94 -14.75 20.49
C LYS A 304 -33.08 -15.43 19.70
N PRO A 305 -33.67 -14.77 18.69
CA PRO A 305 -34.55 -15.42 17.72
C PRO A 305 -33.73 -16.29 16.75
N SER A 306 -34.28 -17.42 16.32
CA SER A 306 -33.64 -18.39 15.43
C SER A 306 -33.39 -17.82 14.02
N ASP A 307 -32.12 -17.84 13.60
CA ASP A 307 -31.62 -17.43 12.29
C ASP A 307 -32.20 -18.28 11.13
N LYS A 308 -32.55 -17.63 10.01
CA LYS A 308 -32.66 -18.26 8.68
C LYS A 308 -31.31 -18.91 8.31
N PRO A 309 -31.27 -20.08 7.63
CA PRO A 309 -30.03 -20.80 7.39
C PRO A 309 -29.13 -20.04 6.41
N LYS A 310 -28.10 -19.36 6.94
CA LYS A 310 -26.98 -18.83 6.14
C LYS A 310 -26.34 -20.00 5.40
N GLN A 311 -26.12 -19.88 4.09
CA GLN A 311 -25.30 -20.83 3.33
C GLN A 311 -23.95 -21.01 4.05
N LYS A 312 -23.71 -22.22 4.56
CA LYS A 312 -22.49 -22.55 5.29
C LYS A 312 -21.31 -22.54 4.31
N LYS A 313 -20.58 -21.41 4.23
CA LYS A 313 -19.31 -21.34 3.46
C LYS A 313 -18.24 -22.33 3.95
N LYS A 314 -18.43 -22.96 5.12
CA LYS A 314 -17.51 -23.92 5.72
C LYS A 314 -18.28 -25.00 6.45
N LEU A 315 -17.81 -26.24 6.34
CA LEU A 315 -18.34 -27.38 7.08
C LEU A 315 -18.25 -27.12 8.59
N SER A 316 -19.30 -27.48 9.32
CA SER A 316 -19.34 -27.44 10.78
C SER A 316 -18.38 -28.46 11.38
N ARG A 317 -18.00 -28.31 12.66
CA ARG A 317 -17.13 -29.30 13.34
C ARG A 317 -17.77 -30.69 13.43
N LYS A 318 -19.10 -30.77 13.48
CA LYS A 318 -19.83 -32.05 13.48
C LYS A 318 -19.72 -32.71 12.11
N GLU A 319 -20.01 -31.97 11.05
CA GLU A 319 -19.88 -32.42 9.64
C GLU A 319 -18.45 -32.86 9.31
N ILE A 320 -17.42 -32.09 9.72
CA ILE A 320 -16.01 -32.45 9.53
C ILE A 320 -15.65 -33.76 10.26
N LYS A 321 -16.22 -33.99 11.46
CA LYS A 321 -15.98 -35.20 12.25
C LYS A 321 -16.68 -36.41 11.61
N GLU A 322 -17.91 -36.25 11.15
CA GLU A 322 -18.68 -37.27 10.43
C GLU A 322 -18.01 -37.64 9.11
N LEU A 323 -17.50 -36.66 8.37
CA LEU A 323 -16.76 -36.86 7.12
C LEU A 323 -15.32 -37.37 7.32
N GLY A 324 -14.84 -37.46 8.57
CA GLY A 324 -13.51 -38.00 8.87
C GLY A 324 -12.33 -37.19 8.28
N LEU A 325 -12.53 -35.95 7.82
CA LEU A 325 -11.55 -35.18 7.04
C LEU A 325 -10.19 -34.96 7.74
N TYR A 326 -10.14 -35.08 9.07
CA TYR A 326 -8.90 -35.00 9.87
C TYR A 326 -8.68 -36.23 10.77
N ALA A 327 -9.48 -37.28 10.57
CA ALA A 327 -9.38 -38.55 11.28
C ALA A 327 -8.50 -39.49 10.46
N LEU A 328 -7.18 -39.42 10.68
CA LEU A 328 -6.27 -40.47 10.24
C LEU A 328 -6.53 -41.70 11.13
N PRO A 329 -6.90 -42.87 10.56
CA PRO A 329 -6.99 -44.10 11.34
C PRO A 329 -5.60 -44.42 11.93
N PRO A 330 -5.55 -44.97 13.16
CA PRO A 330 -4.31 -45.14 13.90
C PRO A 330 -3.30 -46.07 13.22
N ASP A 331 -3.75 -46.94 12.32
CA ASP A 331 -2.92 -47.95 11.63
C ASP A 331 -2.58 -47.58 10.17
N THR A 332 -3.06 -46.44 9.66
CA THR A 332 -2.91 -46.10 8.24
C THR A 332 -1.49 -45.63 7.88
N VAL A 333 -0.73 -45.10 8.83
CA VAL A 333 0.60 -44.51 8.58
C VAL A 333 1.65 -45.19 9.44
N ARG A 334 2.52 -45.98 8.80
CA ARG A 334 3.68 -46.60 9.43
C ARG A 334 4.83 -45.61 9.54
N TYR A 335 5.73 -45.83 10.50
CA TYR A 335 6.92 -45.01 10.69
C TYR A 335 7.81 -44.99 9.44
N ALA A 336 7.89 -46.10 8.71
CA ALA A 336 8.63 -46.21 7.45
C ALA A 336 8.12 -45.24 6.36
N ASP A 337 6.81 -45.01 6.30
CA ASP A 337 6.21 -44.08 5.34
C ASP A 337 6.44 -42.62 5.77
N ALA A 338 6.38 -42.35 7.09
CA ALA A 338 6.73 -41.05 7.63
C ALA A 338 8.21 -40.68 7.45
N LEU A 339 9.12 -41.65 7.37
CA LEU A 339 10.54 -41.38 7.04
C LEU A 339 10.71 -40.78 5.64
N LYS A 340 9.88 -41.17 4.67
CA LYS A 340 9.89 -40.57 3.32
C LYS A 340 9.48 -39.10 3.38
N LEU A 341 8.45 -38.80 4.17
CA LEU A 341 8.00 -37.43 4.44
C LEU A 341 9.09 -36.61 5.12
N HIS A 342 9.79 -37.21 6.10
CA HIS A 342 10.91 -36.56 6.78
C HIS A 342 12.06 -36.21 5.84
N LYS A 343 12.41 -37.09 4.89
CA LYS A 343 13.43 -36.79 3.87
C LYS A 343 13.09 -35.54 3.04
N MET A 344 11.84 -35.40 2.62
CA MET A 344 11.37 -34.19 1.91
C MET A 344 11.42 -32.96 2.81
N TRP A 345 11.00 -33.11 4.07
CA TRP A 345 11.00 -32.02 5.04
C TRP A 345 12.41 -31.51 5.36
N CYS A 346 13.43 -32.39 5.43
CA CYS A 346 14.82 -31.96 5.58
C CYS A 346 15.28 -31.05 4.43
N GLY A 347 14.92 -31.38 3.18
CA GLY A 347 15.23 -30.53 2.03
C GLY A 347 14.50 -29.19 2.08
N TYR A 348 13.23 -29.19 2.49
CA TYR A 348 12.49 -27.94 2.74
C TYR A 348 13.16 -27.10 3.83
N TYR A 349 13.57 -27.70 4.95
CA TYR A 349 14.20 -26.98 6.04
C TYR A 349 15.52 -26.33 5.64
N ASP A 350 16.34 -27.02 4.83
CA ASP A 350 17.59 -26.47 4.30
C ASP A 350 17.36 -25.19 3.46
N THR A 351 16.21 -25.06 2.79
CA THR A 351 15.84 -23.81 2.09
C THR A 351 15.48 -22.66 3.02
N LEU A 352 15.02 -22.97 4.24
CA LEU A 352 14.69 -21.96 5.25
C LEU A 352 15.93 -21.49 6.01
N ILE A 353 16.80 -22.43 6.37
CA ILE A 353 18.01 -22.21 7.15
C ILE A 353 19.12 -23.06 6.52
N PRO A 354 20.06 -22.43 5.78
CA PRO A 354 21.19 -23.14 5.22
C PRO A 354 22.04 -23.82 6.31
N PRO A 355 22.65 -24.99 6.02
CA PRO A 355 23.51 -25.69 6.97
C PRO A 355 24.73 -24.83 7.35
N GLY A 356 25.01 -24.72 8.65
CA GLY A 356 26.15 -23.96 9.19
C GLY A 356 25.85 -22.48 9.52
N GLU A 357 24.61 -22.03 9.32
CA GLU A 357 24.22 -20.61 9.44
C GLU A 357 23.25 -20.33 10.60
N LEU A 358 23.36 -21.05 11.73
CA LEU A 358 22.58 -20.74 12.94
C LEU A 358 23.14 -19.47 13.59
N PRO A 359 22.37 -18.36 13.63
CA PRO A 359 22.85 -17.10 14.22
C PRO A 359 22.88 -17.19 15.74
N ASP A 360 23.88 -16.55 16.36
CA ASP A 360 23.88 -16.35 17.81
C ASP A 360 22.75 -15.39 18.23
N VAL A 361 22.29 -15.46 19.48
CA VAL A 361 21.16 -14.68 20.03
C VAL A 361 21.42 -13.17 19.92
N THR A 362 22.69 -12.76 19.90
CA THR A 362 23.12 -11.37 19.76
C THR A 362 23.07 -10.83 18.33
N GLU A 363 22.95 -11.70 17.33
CA GLU A 363 22.93 -11.27 15.93
C GLU A 363 21.55 -10.77 15.52
N ALA A 364 21.49 -9.67 14.76
CA ALA A 364 20.23 -9.12 14.22
C ALA A 364 19.45 -10.16 13.37
N ARG A 365 20.15 -11.14 12.81
CA ARG A 365 19.61 -12.22 11.97
C ARG A 365 18.82 -13.26 12.77
N TYR A 366 19.05 -13.37 14.08
CA TYR A 366 18.34 -14.28 14.99
C TYR A 366 16.82 -14.10 14.91
N ASN A 367 16.35 -12.86 14.96
CA ASN A 367 14.93 -12.54 14.92
C ASN A 367 14.27 -12.96 13.59
N THR A 368 15.00 -12.84 12.47
CA THR A 368 14.53 -13.26 11.14
C THR A 368 14.41 -14.78 11.07
N VAL A 369 15.41 -15.50 11.57
CA VAL A 369 15.41 -16.98 11.61
C VAL A 369 14.29 -17.50 12.50
N VAL A 370 14.10 -16.93 13.69
CA VAL A 370 12.99 -17.27 14.59
C VAL A 370 11.64 -17.03 13.92
N ALA A 371 11.47 -15.89 13.23
CA ALA A 371 10.23 -15.61 12.50
C ALA A 371 9.96 -16.62 11.37
N SER A 372 11.00 -17.05 10.65
CA SER A 372 10.91 -18.10 9.62
C SER A 372 10.51 -19.45 10.23
N LEU A 373 11.13 -19.85 11.35
CA LEU A 373 10.79 -21.08 12.07
C LEU A 373 9.33 -21.10 12.54
N LEU A 374 8.82 -19.98 13.06
CA LEU A 374 7.43 -19.91 13.53
C LEU A 374 6.40 -19.98 12.38
N LYS A 375 6.80 -19.58 11.16
CA LYS A 375 5.97 -19.64 9.96
C LYS A 375 6.12 -20.95 9.17
N ALA A 376 7.13 -21.75 9.49
CA ALA A 376 7.45 -22.97 8.78
C ALA A 376 6.33 -24.02 8.86
N ASP A 377 6.34 -24.90 7.87
CA ASP A 377 5.57 -26.13 7.89
C ASP A 377 6.34 -27.22 8.67
N TYR A 378 5.63 -27.97 9.52
CA TYR A 378 6.18 -29.04 10.35
C TYR A 378 5.66 -30.42 9.96
N HIS A 379 4.90 -30.58 8.86
CA HIS A 379 4.60 -31.91 8.32
C HIS A 379 5.90 -32.60 7.86
N GLY A 380 6.22 -33.75 8.46
CA GLY A 380 7.49 -34.46 8.23
C GLY A 380 8.60 -34.09 9.21
N ALA A 381 8.38 -33.11 10.09
CA ALA A 381 9.35 -32.75 11.11
C ALA A 381 9.51 -33.90 12.12
N LYS A 382 10.77 -34.23 12.44
CA LYS A 382 11.09 -35.17 13.50
C LYS A 382 11.14 -34.40 14.82
N ILE A 383 10.25 -34.75 15.74
CA ILE A 383 10.07 -34.03 17.01
C ILE A 383 10.32 -34.95 18.21
N HIS A 384 10.82 -34.35 19.28
CA HIS A 384 10.93 -34.91 20.61
C HIS A 384 10.13 -34.05 21.59
N ILE A 385 9.38 -34.70 22.48
CA ILE A 385 8.53 -34.01 23.46
C ILE A 385 9.31 -33.90 24.77
N VAL A 386 9.89 -32.74 25.03
CA VAL A 386 10.73 -32.51 26.22
C VAL A 386 9.86 -32.33 27.46
N ARG A 387 8.78 -31.54 27.31
CA ARG A 387 7.81 -31.28 28.38
C ARG A 387 6.41 -31.24 27.79
N SER A 388 5.44 -31.74 28.54
CA SER A 388 4.03 -31.59 28.23
C SER A 388 3.23 -31.70 29.52
N LYS A 389 2.11 -30.96 29.61
CA LYS A 389 1.12 -31.16 30.67
C LYS A 389 0.56 -32.59 30.68
N GLN A 390 0.58 -33.26 29.53
CA GLN A 390 0.24 -34.67 29.42
C GLN A 390 1.50 -35.54 29.63
N SER A 391 1.71 -36.02 30.85
CA SER A 391 2.88 -36.83 31.24
C SER A 391 3.08 -38.08 30.37
N SER A 392 1.98 -38.68 29.89
CA SER A 392 2.03 -39.89 29.08
C SER A 392 2.69 -39.73 27.71
N VAL A 393 2.88 -38.50 27.21
CA VAL A 393 3.57 -38.25 25.92
C VAL A 393 4.98 -37.68 26.09
N VAL A 394 5.38 -37.32 27.32
CA VAL A 394 6.71 -36.79 27.59
C VAL A 394 7.78 -37.85 27.28
N GLY A 395 8.87 -37.41 26.65
CA GLY A 395 9.98 -38.28 26.26
C GLY A 395 9.81 -38.98 24.90
N MET A 396 8.61 -38.93 24.30
CA MET A 396 8.39 -39.58 23.00
C MET A 396 9.15 -38.88 21.87
N LYS A 397 9.54 -39.68 20.86
CA LYS A 397 10.18 -39.21 19.63
C LYS A 397 9.41 -39.76 18.43
N GLY A 398 9.06 -38.90 17.50
CA GLY A 398 8.26 -39.29 16.33
C GLY A 398 8.36 -38.30 15.19
N ILE A 399 7.69 -38.61 14.09
CA ILE A 399 7.59 -37.75 12.91
C ILE A 399 6.17 -37.23 12.81
N VAL A 400 6.01 -35.91 12.65
CA VAL A 400 4.70 -35.27 12.50
C VAL A 400 4.10 -35.64 11.15
N VAL A 401 2.90 -36.22 11.19
CA VAL A 401 2.13 -36.62 10.00
C VAL A 401 1.03 -35.60 9.70
N LEU A 402 0.46 -34.98 10.75
CA LEU A 402 -0.60 -34.00 10.59
C LEU A 402 -0.41 -32.82 11.55
N ASP A 403 -0.45 -31.62 10.98
CA ASP A 403 -0.46 -30.36 11.72
C ASP A 403 -1.84 -29.70 11.66
N THR A 404 -2.55 -29.71 12.79
CA THR A 404 -3.85 -29.05 12.94
C THR A 404 -3.76 -27.89 13.93
N LYS A 405 -4.84 -27.11 14.02
CA LYS A 405 -4.95 -26.08 15.06
C LYS A 405 -4.86 -26.74 16.44
N GLY A 406 -3.84 -26.37 17.22
CA GLY A 406 -3.66 -26.80 18.60
C GLY A 406 -3.16 -28.22 18.84
N THR A 407 -2.99 -29.06 17.83
CA THR A 407 -2.48 -30.43 18.01
C THR A 407 -1.54 -30.85 16.88
N PHE A 408 -0.56 -31.68 17.21
CA PHE A 408 0.20 -32.46 16.24
C PHE A 408 -0.23 -33.92 16.30
N LYS A 409 -0.36 -34.59 15.15
CA LYS A 409 -0.38 -36.05 15.12
C LYS A 409 0.97 -36.54 14.64
N MET A 410 1.63 -37.37 15.44
CA MET A 410 2.93 -37.93 15.11
C MET A 410 2.92 -39.46 15.19
N VAL A 411 3.73 -40.11 14.37
CA VAL A 411 3.99 -41.55 14.45
C VAL A 411 5.35 -41.79 15.08
N SER A 412 5.41 -42.69 16.06
CA SER A 412 6.67 -43.09 16.71
C SER A 412 7.17 -44.42 16.13
N LYS A 413 8.36 -44.87 16.53
CA LYS A 413 8.95 -46.14 16.03
C LYS A 413 8.10 -47.38 16.34
N ASP A 414 7.18 -47.29 17.30
CA ASP A 414 6.18 -48.30 17.62
C ASP A 414 5.03 -48.39 16.59
N ASN A 415 5.11 -47.62 15.50
CA ASN A 415 4.08 -47.46 14.47
C ASN A 415 2.73 -46.96 15.00
N ARG A 416 2.68 -46.38 16.20
CA ARG A 416 1.45 -45.84 16.77
C ARG A 416 1.31 -44.35 16.48
N LEU A 417 0.16 -43.96 15.92
CA LEU A 417 -0.20 -42.56 15.73
C LEU A 417 -0.71 -41.96 17.05
N ARG A 418 -0.07 -40.87 17.50
CA ARG A 418 -0.40 -40.18 18.75
C ARG A 418 -0.74 -38.73 18.48
N THR A 419 -1.78 -38.23 19.13
CA THR A 419 -2.18 -36.81 19.05
C THR A 419 -1.65 -36.07 20.26
N ILE A 420 -0.89 -34.99 20.04
CA ILE A 420 -0.19 -34.24 21.08
C ILE A 420 -0.71 -32.80 21.09
N PRO A 421 -1.15 -32.27 22.25
CA PRO A 421 -1.55 -30.88 22.37
C PRO A 421 -0.35 -29.95 22.27
N LYS A 422 -0.49 -28.84 21.54
CA LYS A 422 0.58 -27.87 21.32
C LYS A 422 0.67 -26.82 22.43
N ASN A 423 -0.46 -26.36 22.96
CA ASN A 423 -0.50 -25.22 23.88
C ASN A 423 0.42 -25.40 25.10
N ASP A 424 0.46 -26.61 25.64
CA ASP A 424 1.11 -26.93 26.91
C ASP A 424 2.27 -27.92 26.71
N SER A 425 2.94 -27.86 25.55
CA SER A 425 4.05 -28.76 25.20
C SER A 425 5.27 -28.00 24.67
N LEU A 426 6.45 -28.51 25.03
CA LEU A 426 7.77 -28.09 24.54
C LEU A 426 8.30 -29.15 23.58
N PHE A 427 8.59 -28.73 22.35
CA PHE A 427 9.04 -29.62 21.28
C PHE A 427 10.49 -29.31 20.92
N GLU A 428 11.31 -30.34 20.85
CA GLU A 428 12.62 -30.30 20.21
C GLU A 428 12.50 -30.84 18.78
N VAL A 429 12.83 -30.02 17.80
CA VAL A 429 12.86 -30.42 16.39
C VAL A 429 14.29 -30.84 16.06
N ILE A 430 14.45 -32.11 15.67
CA ILE A 430 15.76 -32.73 15.44
C ILE A 430 16.05 -32.72 13.94
N ILE A 431 17.12 -32.05 13.54
CA ILE A 431 17.48 -31.81 12.15
C ILE A 431 18.98 -32.03 11.98
N ARG A 432 19.37 -33.17 11.38
CA ARG A 432 20.78 -33.60 11.31
C ARG A 432 21.44 -33.53 12.71
N ASP A 433 22.40 -32.63 12.87
CA ASP A 433 23.20 -32.42 14.09
C ASP A 433 22.72 -31.23 14.93
N THR A 434 21.63 -30.57 14.52
CA THR A 434 21.03 -29.43 15.23
C THR A 434 19.73 -29.82 15.91
N VAL A 435 19.51 -29.27 17.10
CA VAL A 435 18.25 -29.38 17.85
C VAL A 435 17.70 -27.99 18.09
N VAL A 436 16.46 -27.75 17.62
CA VAL A 436 15.76 -26.48 17.82
C VAL A 436 14.62 -26.69 18.80
N THR A 437 14.61 -25.94 19.90
CA THR A 437 13.57 -26.03 20.92
C THR A 437 12.48 -24.99 20.67
N ILE A 438 11.23 -25.42 20.58
CA ILE A 438 10.07 -24.58 20.24
C ILE A 438 8.93 -24.83 21.22
N PHE A 439 8.42 -23.76 21.84
CA PHE A 439 7.18 -23.83 22.61
C PHE A 439 5.98 -24.00 21.69
N GLY A 440 5.23 -25.08 21.88
CA GLY A 440 4.08 -25.41 21.04
C GLY A 440 2.97 -24.35 21.08
N LYS A 441 2.89 -23.53 22.14
CA LYS A 441 1.99 -22.38 22.24
C LYS A 441 2.10 -21.44 21.03
N HIS A 442 3.31 -21.26 20.48
CA HIS A 442 3.53 -20.46 19.28
C HIS A 442 3.07 -21.14 17.98
N LEU A 443 2.99 -22.47 17.96
CA LEU A 443 2.58 -23.29 16.81
C LEU A 443 1.09 -23.65 16.82
N ASN A 444 0.30 -23.09 17.73
CA ASN A 444 -1.12 -23.42 17.92
C ASN A 444 -1.99 -23.07 16.69
N ALA A 445 -1.62 -22.04 15.91
CA ALA A 445 -2.34 -21.72 14.68
C ALA A 445 -2.12 -22.80 13.58
N ARG A 446 -3.09 -22.90 12.67
CA ARG A 446 -3.01 -23.81 11.50
C ARG A 446 -1.82 -23.41 10.61
N PRO A 447 -1.14 -24.35 9.92
CA PRO A 447 -0.03 -24.05 9.01
C PRO A 447 -0.34 -22.89 8.04
N ALA A 448 -1.45 -22.98 7.30
CA ALA A 448 -1.88 -21.94 6.36
C ALA A 448 -2.13 -20.57 7.02
N GLU A 449 -2.52 -20.55 8.30
CA GLU A 449 -2.69 -19.30 9.04
C GLU A 449 -1.35 -18.75 9.56
N ARG A 450 -0.39 -19.61 9.89
CA ARG A 450 0.95 -19.22 10.37
C ARG A 450 1.75 -18.51 9.27
N SER A 451 1.65 -18.97 8.02
CA SER A 451 2.37 -18.35 6.90
C SER A 451 1.90 -16.92 6.59
N VAL A 452 0.64 -16.59 6.90
CA VAL A 452 0.01 -15.30 6.52
C VAL A 452 -0.10 -14.33 7.70
N LYS A 453 -0.30 -14.81 8.93
CA LYS A 453 -0.52 -13.95 10.11
C LYS A 453 0.78 -13.63 10.83
N LYS A 454 0.93 -12.38 11.30
CA LYS A 454 2.04 -11.98 12.19
C LYS A 454 2.00 -12.85 13.45
N ALA A 455 3.13 -13.48 13.79
CA ALA A 455 3.25 -14.29 15.00
C ALA A 455 2.95 -13.42 16.23
N LYS A 456 2.11 -13.92 17.15
CA LYS A 456 1.85 -13.22 18.41
C LYS A 456 3.05 -13.45 19.33
N THR A 457 3.70 -12.37 19.76
CA THR A 457 4.68 -12.42 20.84
C THR A 457 3.94 -12.76 22.12
N PHE A 458 4.20 -13.95 22.67
CA PHE A 458 3.71 -14.30 24.00
C PHE A 458 4.81 -13.93 25.00
N SER A 459 4.43 -13.40 26.17
CA SER A 459 5.31 -13.37 27.34
C SER A 459 5.79 -14.78 27.68
N PHE A 460 6.92 -14.90 28.39
CA PHE A 460 7.53 -16.17 28.81
C PHE A 460 6.42 -17.17 29.17
N PRO A 461 6.28 -18.26 28.39
CA PRO A 461 5.18 -19.18 28.60
C PRO A 461 5.42 -19.96 29.90
N ASP A 462 4.55 -19.78 30.88
CA ASP A 462 4.37 -20.76 31.94
C ASP A 462 3.93 -22.08 31.29
N LEU A 463 4.72 -23.12 31.49
CA LEU A 463 4.42 -24.50 31.06
C LEU A 463 3.58 -25.21 32.13
#